data_AF-A0A1F9X042-F1
#
_entry.id   AF-A0A1F9X042-F1
#
_cell.length_a   1.000
_cell.length_b   1.000
_cell.length_c   1.000
_cell.angle_alpha   90.00
_cell.angle_beta   90.00
_cell.angle_gamma   90.00
#
_symmetry.space_group_name_H-M   'P 1'
#
loop_
_entity.id
_entity.type
_entity.pdbx_description
1 polymer ?
#
loop_
_entity_poly.entity_id
_entity_poly.type
_entity_poly.pdbx_seq_one_letter_code
_entity_poly.pdbx_strand_id
1 'polypeptide(L)'
;MAGDLMGSKVISVPMKNYTHDLPAMSAAVTNKTKIVFIANPNNPTGTYVTQEELEKFIADLPGAPLIVIDEAYYEYARINRDYPDSVRLFQKYPNMIVMRTFSKIYALAGLRAGYAVADKEVVKYLDTIRPPFNVTMITQCAVLAALKDEKAQISKAIKVVEKGKKYLYEELDKLGLKYIVSAGNFILVNVSPGKGKEIFFKLLKQGVIARAMDEYELPEFIRVTVGKSEENKIFIKALRKCLEAKLS
;
A
#
# COMPACT_ATOMS: atom_id res chain seq x y z
N MET A 1 6.25 14.47 -5.38
CA MET A 1 5.87 15.32 -4.22
C MET A 1 7.00 15.43 -3.20
N ALA A 2 7.51 14.38 -2.54
CA ALA A 2 8.63 14.54 -1.59
C ALA A 2 10.01 14.75 -2.28
N GLY A 3 10.32 13.96 -3.31
CA GLY A 3 11.57 14.13 -4.08
C GLY A 3 11.69 15.52 -4.71
N ASP A 4 10.61 16.00 -5.34
CA ASP A 4 10.57 17.33 -5.96
C ASP A 4 10.76 18.45 -4.94
N LEU A 5 10.14 18.34 -3.75
CA LEU A 5 10.32 19.30 -2.66
C LEU A 5 11.77 19.38 -2.17
N MET A 6 12.52 18.28 -2.28
CA MET A 6 13.94 18.21 -1.92
C MET A 6 14.86 18.52 -3.12
N GLY A 7 14.33 19.04 -4.22
CA GLY A 7 15.11 19.37 -5.42
C GLY A 7 15.67 18.16 -6.19
N SER A 8 15.15 16.97 -5.93
CA SER A 8 15.56 15.75 -6.62
C SER A 8 14.84 15.60 -7.95
N LYS A 9 15.53 15.07 -8.98
CA LYS A 9 14.90 14.67 -10.24
C LYS A 9 14.14 13.36 -10.03
N VAL A 10 12.81 13.41 -10.00
CA VAL A 10 11.96 12.21 -9.88
C VAL A 10 11.74 11.60 -11.27
N ILE A 11 12.04 10.31 -11.39
CA ILE A 11 11.76 9.50 -12.58
C ILE A 11 10.65 8.51 -12.21
N SER A 12 9.47 8.70 -12.79
CA SER A 12 8.34 7.77 -12.63
C SER A 12 8.33 6.77 -13.78
N VAL A 13 8.17 5.49 -13.45
CA VAL A 13 8.06 4.40 -14.43
C VAL A 13 6.61 3.90 -14.46
N PRO A 14 5.96 3.84 -15.64
CA PRO A 14 4.61 3.31 -15.75
C PRO A 14 4.50 1.89 -15.20
N MET A 15 3.37 1.59 -14.54
CA MET A 15 3.08 0.24 -14.07
C MET A 15 2.77 -0.70 -15.24
N LYS A 16 3.08 -1.98 -15.06
CA LYS A 16 2.65 -3.07 -15.95
C LYS A 16 1.59 -3.89 -15.23
N ASN A 17 0.40 -4.00 -15.82
CA ASN A 17 -0.75 -4.71 -15.22
C ASN A 17 -1.05 -4.26 -13.78
N TYR A 18 -0.98 -2.95 -13.52
CA TYR A 18 -1.18 -2.34 -12.20
C TYR A 18 -0.15 -2.73 -11.12
N THR A 19 0.98 -3.33 -11.49
CA THR A 19 2.11 -3.66 -10.60
C THR A 19 3.37 -2.89 -11.02
N HIS A 20 4.32 -2.73 -10.10
CA HIS A 20 5.64 -2.19 -10.42
C HIS A 20 6.32 -3.00 -11.55
N ASP A 21 6.74 -2.31 -12.62
CA ASP A 21 7.52 -2.91 -13.70
C ASP A 21 9.01 -2.87 -13.33
N LEU A 22 9.47 -3.86 -12.57
CA LEU A 22 10.85 -3.92 -12.09
C LEU A 22 11.90 -3.90 -13.24
N PRO A 23 11.72 -4.62 -14.36
CA PRO A 23 12.62 -4.49 -15.51
C PRO A 23 12.71 -3.05 -16.05
N ALA A 24 11.57 -2.38 -16.25
CA ALA A 24 11.56 -0.99 -16.73
C ALA A 24 12.17 -0.03 -15.69
N MET A 25 11.93 -0.27 -14.40
CA MET A 25 12.58 0.47 -13.32
C MET A 25 14.09 0.32 -13.35
N SER A 26 14.61 -0.89 -13.56
CA SER A 26 16.06 -1.15 -13.63
C SER A 26 16.69 -0.45 -14.83
N ALA A 27 16.03 -0.49 -15.99
CA ALA A 27 16.47 0.20 -17.21
C ALA A 27 16.51 1.74 -17.07
N ALA A 28 15.70 2.31 -16.18
CA ALA A 28 15.70 3.75 -15.88
C ALA A 28 16.81 4.16 -14.89
N VAL A 29 17.46 3.21 -14.20
CA VAL A 29 18.55 3.50 -13.26
C VAL A 29 19.82 3.87 -14.02
N THR A 30 20.47 4.94 -13.56
CA THR A 30 21.75 5.42 -14.08
C THR A 30 22.75 5.59 -12.93
N ASN A 31 24.01 5.88 -13.24
CA ASN A 31 25.01 6.26 -12.23
C ASN A 31 24.65 7.53 -11.41
N LYS A 32 23.66 8.31 -11.86
CA LYS A 32 23.12 9.47 -11.13
C LYS A 32 22.00 9.10 -10.17
N THR A 33 21.40 7.91 -10.30
CA THR A 33 20.31 7.46 -9.43
C THR A 33 20.82 7.23 -8.02
N LYS A 34 20.19 7.88 -7.04
CA LYS A 34 20.56 7.76 -5.62
C LYS A 34 19.61 6.88 -4.83
N ILE A 35 18.34 6.90 -5.19
CA ILE A 35 17.28 6.17 -4.49
C ILE A 35 16.39 5.49 -5.52
N VAL A 36 16.03 4.24 -5.24
CA VAL A 36 14.93 3.51 -5.89
C VAL A 36 13.87 3.25 -4.81
N PHE A 37 12.61 3.56 -5.08
CA PHE A 37 11.52 3.43 -4.10
C PHE A 37 10.46 2.46 -4.64
N ILE A 38 10.12 1.44 -3.84
CA ILE A 38 9.13 0.42 -4.17
C ILE A 38 8.15 0.32 -3.01
N ALA A 39 6.86 0.49 -3.30
CA ALA A 39 5.81 0.14 -2.35
C ALA A 39 5.36 -1.30 -2.63
N ASN A 40 5.52 -2.19 -1.65
CA ASN A 40 5.15 -3.59 -1.78
C ASN A 40 4.38 -4.04 -0.53
N PRO A 41 3.09 -4.40 -0.63
CA PRO A 41 2.18 -4.15 -1.75
C PRO A 41 2.05 -2.67 -2.13
N ASN A 42 1.78 -2.43 -3.41
CA ASN A 42 1.60 -1.11 -3.98
C ASN A 42 0.29 -0.45 -3.53
N ASN A 43 0.30 0.87 -3.39
CA ASN A 43 -0.86 1.71 -3.15
C ASN A 43 -0.90 2.75 -4.28
N PRO A 44 -1.94 2.74 -5.14
CA PRO A 44 -3.32 2.35 -4.80
C PRO A 44 -3.82 1.01 -5.35
N THR A 45 -2.97 0.21 -5.98
CA THR A 45 -3.43 -0.98 -6.74
C THR A 45 -3.63 -2.21 -5.87
N GLY A 46 -2.90 -2.34 -4.77
CA GLY A 46 -2.94 -3.49 -3.87
C GLY A 46 -2.16 -4.70 -4.37
N THR A 47 -1.55 -4.62 -5.55
CA THR A 47 -0.70 -5.68 -6.12
C THR A 47 0.69 -5.65 -5.49
N TYR A 48 1.47 -6.69 -5.70
CA TYR A 48 2.84 -6.80 -5.19
C TYR A 48 3.73 -7.49 -6.22
N VAL A 49 5.04 -7.30 -6.07
CA VAL A 49 6.08 -8.08 -6.75
C VAL A 49 6.54 -9.22 -5.85
N THR A 50 6.82 -10.37 -6.43
CA THR A 50 7.22 -11.59 -5.73
C THR A 50 8.65 -11.53 -5.19
N GLN A 51 9.00 -12.46 -4.29
CA GLN A 51 10.35 -12.61 -3.75
C GLN A 51 11.38 -12.78 -4.87
N GLU A 52 11.10 -13.64 -5.84
CA GLU A 52 12.02 -13.91 -6.96
C GLU A 52 12.23 -12.66 -7.83
N GLU A 53 11.16 -11.96 -8.19
CA GLU A 53 11.22 -10.74 -8.98
C GLU A 53 12.00 -9.64 -8.25
N LEU A 54 11.75 -9.46 -6.95
CA LEU A 54 12.43 -8.46 -6.14
C LEU A 54 13.92 -8.79 -5.97
N GLU A 55 14.26 -10.05 -5.68
CA GLU A 55 15.64 -10.49 -5.55
C GLU A 55 16.44 -10.27 -6.83
N LYS A 56 15.87 -10.66 -7.97
CA LYS A 56 16.48 -10.47 -9.28
C LYS A 56 16.67 -8.99 -9.58
N PHE A 57 15.64 -8.19 -9.34
CA PHE A 57 15.70 -6.74 -9.53
C PHE A 57 16.85 -6.12 -8.73
N ILE A 58 16.95 -6.43 -7.43
CA ILE A 58 18.00 -5.89 -6.56
C ILE A 58 19.40 -6.33 -7.05
N ALA A 59 19.55 -7.58 -7.47
CA ALA A 59 20.82 -8.11 -7.97
C ALA A 59 21.29 -7.43 -9.26
N ASP A 60 20.36 -7.04 -10.13
CA ASP A 60 20.62 -6.47 -11.45
C ASP A 60 20.79 -4.93 -11.43
N LEU A 61 20.60 -4.27 -10.28
CA LEU A 61 20.61 -2.80 -10.20
C LEU A 61 22.02 -2.21 -10.38
N PRO A 62 22.23 -1.32 -11.38
CA PRO A 62 23.55 -0.72 -11.63
C PRO A 62 23.88 0.35 -10.57
N GLY A 63 25.15 0.38 -10.12
CA GLY A 63 25.67 1.45 -9.26
C GLY A 63 25.19 1.44 -7.81
N ALA A 64 24.48 0.37 -7.38
CA ALA A 64 24.01 0.15 -6.02
C ALA A 64 23.33 1.38 -5.36
N PRO A 65 22.26 1.95 -5.96
CA PRO A 65 21.49 3.00 -5.32
C PRO A 65 20.89 2.51 -3.99
N LEU A 66 20.50 3.43 -3.12
CA LEU A 66 19.74 3.09 -1.92
C LEU A 66 18.35 2.60 -2.33
N ILE A 67 17.95 1.42 -1.87
CA ILE A 67 16.68 0.79 -2.21
C ILE A 67 15.75 0.94 -1.02
N VAL A 68 14.62 1.63 -1.21
CA VAL A 68 13.59 1.80 -0.17
C VAL A 68 12.41 0.92 -0.50
N ILE A 69 12.10 -0.02 0.39
CA ILE A 69 10.92 -0.89 0.30
C ILE A 69 9.92 -0.43 1.36
N ASP A 70 8.80 0.14 0.93
CA ASP A 70 7.66 0.46 1.79
C ASP A 70 6.73 -0.77 1.91
N GLU A 71 6.79 -1.39 3.08
CA GLU A 71 6.05 -2.58 3.47
C GLU A 71 4.85 -2.25 4.37
N ALA A 72 4.16 -1.13 4.14
CA ALA A 72 3.02 -0.70 4.94
C ALA A 72 1.89 -1.73 5.07
N TYR A 73 1.77 -2.67 4.13
CA TYR A 73 0.75 -3.74 4.12
C TYR A 73 1.35 -5.15 4.27
N TYR A 74 2.59 -5.27 4.76
CA TYR A 74 3.33 -6.52 4.90
C TYR A 74 2.54 -7.65 5.53
N GLU A 75 1.88 -7.40 6.66
CA GLU A 75 1.23 -8.48 7.41
C GLU A 75 0.01 -9.06 6.67
N TYR A 76 -0.63 -8.27 5.82
CA TYR A 76 -1.69 -8.77 4.93
C TYR A 76 -1.11 -9.56 3.77
N ALA A 77 0.03 -9.11 3.23
CA ALA A 77 0.62 -9.66 2.02
C ALA A 77 1.40 -10.97 2.24
N ARG A 78 2.07 -11.11 3.39
CA ARG A 78 2.89 -12.28 3.75
C ARG A 78 2.13 -13.60 3.89
N ILE A 79 0.79 -13.57 3.78
CA ILE A 79 -0.01 -14.80 3.70
C ILE A 79 0.19 -15.52 2.36
N ASN A 80 0.62 -14.78 1.33
CA ASN A 80 1.01 -15.33 0.03
C ASN A 80 2.45 -15.85 0.13
N ARG A 81 2.67 -17.09 -0.31
CA ARG A 81 3.95 -17.80 -0.09
C ARG A 81 5.13 -17.22 -0.86
N ASP A 82 4.83 -16.56 -1.97
CA ASP A 82 5.76 -15.89 -2.89
C ASP A 82 5.98 -14.41 -2.54
N TYR A 83 5.32 -13.87 -1.51
CA TYR A 83 5.52 -12.50 -1.07
C TYR A 83 6.92 -12.32 -0.43
N PRO A 84 7.61 -11.18 -0.67
CA PRO A 84 8.97 -11.04 -0.20
C PRO A 84 9.19 -10.99 1.32
N ASP A 85 10.30 -11.56 1.78
CA ASP A 85 10.87 -11.27 3.10
C ASP A 85 12.00 -10.25 2.96
N SER A 86 11.62 -8.98 2.83
CA SER A 86 12.57 -7.89 2.55
C SER A 86 13.58 -7.67 3.68
N VAL A 87 13.23 -7.99 4.93
CA VAL A 87 14.16 -7.89 6.08
C VAL A 87 15.25 -8.95 5.97
N ARG A 88 14.92 -10.16 5.49
CA ARG A 88 15.94 -11.17 5.18
C ARG A 88 16.79 -10.76 3.98
N LEU A 89 16.20 -10.14 2.96
CA LEU A 89 16.96 -9.62 1.80
C LEU A 89 17.98 -8.56 2.18
N PHE A 90 17.66 -7.70 3.13
CA PHE A 90 18.60 -6.72 3.67
C PHE A 90 19.91 -7.36 4.17
N GLN A 91 19.88 -8.59 4.71
CA GLN A 91 21.11 -9.28 5.12
C GLN A 91 22.06 -9.58 3.95
N LYS A 92 21.53 -9.69 2.73
CA LYS A 92 22.29 -9.91 1.50
C LYS A 92 22.64 -8.59 0.79
N TYR A 93 21.82 -7.56 0.96
CA TYR A 93 21.94 -6.27 0.28
C TYR A 93 21.87 -5.12 1.30
N PRO A 94 23.01 -4.63 1.81
CA PRO A 94 23.05 -3.63 2.89
C PRO A 94 22.59 -2.23 2.45
N ASN A 95 22.49 -1.97 1.14
CA ASN A 95 21.96 -0.73 0.56
C ASN A 95 20.41 -0.68 0.55
N MET A 96 19.74 -1.37 1.47
CA MET A 96 18.28 -1.39 1.59
C MET A 96 17.79 -0.68 2.86
N ILE A 97 16.63 -0.03 2.73
CA ILE A 97 15.78 0.43 3.84
C ILE A 97 14.43 -0.28 3.68
N VAL A 98 14.03 -1.06 4.68
CA VAL A 98 12.69 -1.65 4.75
C VAL A 98 11.86 -0.87 5.75
N MET A 99 10.75 -0.29 5.32
CA MET A 99 9.87 0.52 6.17
C MET A 99 8.58 -0.24 6.48
N ARG A 100 8.14 -0.20 7.73
CA ARG A 100 6.86 -0.79 8.19
C ARG A 100 6.12 0.15 9.12
N THR A 101 4.83 -0.10 9.32
CA THR A 101 3.95 0.82 10.07
C THR A 101 2.98 0.11 11.01
N PHE A 102 2.70 0.76 12.14
CA PHE A 102 1.61 0.37 13.03
C PHE A 102 0.25 0.95 12.60
N SER A 103 0.21 1.68 11.49
CA SER A 103 -1.00 2.37 11.04
C SER A 103 -2.04 1.46 10.39
N LYS A 104 -1.65 0.28 9.91
CA LYS A 104 -2.52 -0.61 9.14
C LYS A 104 -3.06 -1.73 10.01
N ILE A 105 -2.40 -2.90 10.01
CA ILE A 105 -2.93 -4.09 10.67
C ILE A 105 -3.07 -3.94 12.19
N TYR A 106 -2.23 -3.10 12.81
CA TYR A 106 -2.27 -2.81 14.24
C TYR A 106 -3.33 -1.76 14.62
N ALA A 107 -4.01 -1.15 13.64
CA ALA A 107 -5.05 -0.14 13.84
C ALA A 107 -4.62 1.11 14.65
N LEU A 108 -3.33 1.48 14.63
CA LEU A 108 -2.79 2.64 15.35
C LEU A 108 -2.50 3.85 14.45
N ALA A 109 -3.29 4.05 13.38
CA ALA A 109 -3.03 5.10 12.39
C ALA A 109 -2.92 6.50 13.00
N GLY A 110 -3.77 6.83 13.98
CA GLY A 110 -3.76 8.12 14.67
C GLY A 110 -2.56 8.34 15.60
N LEU A 111 -1.85 7.28 15.99
CA LEU A 111 -0.71 7.36 16.91
C LEU A 111 0.63 7.58 16.22
N ARG A 112 0.67 7.55 14.88
CA ARG A 112 1.84 7.95 14.08
C ARG A 112 3.12 7.15 14.40
N ALA A 113 2.98 5.84 14.57
CA ALA A 113 4.11 4.93 14.74
C ALA A 113 4.48 4.16 13.46
N GLY A 114 5.78 4.08 13.20
CA GLY A 114 6.39 3.24 12.17
C GLY A 114 7.86 3.02 12.51
N TYR A 115 8.51 2.15 11.74
CA TYR A 115 9.93 1.84 11.91
C TYR A 115 10.57 1.54 10.56
N ALA A 116 11.90 1.62 10.53
CA ALA A 116 12.71 1.20 9.39
C ALA A 116 13.78 0.22 9.86
N VAL A 117 14.09 -0.75 9.02
CA VAL A 117 15.23 -1.66 9.16
C VAL A 117 16.21 -1.33 8.04
N ALA A 118 17.45 -0.98 8.40
CA ALA A 118 18.49 -0.57 7.47
C ALA A 118 19.87 -0.77 8.10
N ASP A 119 20.92 -0.62 7.30
CA ASP A 119 22.29 -0.66 7.78
C ASP A 119 22.55 0.46 8.81
N LYS A 120 23.43 0.18 9.78
CA LYS A 120 23.73 1.10 10.89
C LYS A 120 24.21 2.47 10.40
N GLU A 121 24.98 2.52 9.31
CA GLU A 121 25.43 3.79 8.74
C GLU A 121 24.26 4.58 8.14
N VAL A 122 23.32 3.90 7.47
CA VAL A 122 22.09 4.54 6.96
C VAL A 122 21.24 5.07 8.12
N VAL A 123 21.05 4.28 9.18
CA VAL A 123 20.31 4.70 10.38
C VAL A 123 20.94 5.95 11.02
N LYS A 124 22.27 6.04 11.07
CA LYS A 124 22.98 7.22 11.59
C LYS A 124 22.66 8.50 10.80
N TYR A 125 22.56 8.43 9.47
CA TYR A 125 22.13 9.57 8.66
C TYR A 125 20.67 9.95 8.95
N LEU A 126 19.78 8.96 9.10
CA LEU A 126 18.38 9.22 9.44
C LEU A 126 18.23 9.86 10.82
N ASP A 127 19.00 9.41 11.82
CA ASP A 127 18.99 9.98 13.17
C ASP A 127 19.53 11.41 13.23
N THR A 128 20.41 11.80 12.28
CA THR A 128 20.94 13.16 12.21
C THR A 128 19.86 14.19 11.84
N ILE A 129 18.87 13.79 11.04
CA ILE A 129 17.79 14.68 10.57
C ILE A 129 16.46 14.47 11.33
N ARG A 130 16.33 13.37 12.08
CA ARG A 130 15.13 13.05 12.84
C ARG A 130 15.04 13.97 14.08
N PRO A 131 13.90 14.64 14.31
CA PRO A 131 13.72 15.44 15.51
C PRO A 131 13.88 14.61 16.79
N PRO A 132 14.47 15.16 17.87
CA PRO A 132 14.47 14.49 19.16
C PRO A 132 13.03 14.30 19.65
N PHE A 133 12.79 13.24 20.42
CA PHE A 133 11.48 12.95 21.04
C PHE A 133 10.29 12.88 20.07
N ASN A 134 10.51 12.38 18.85
CA ASN A 134 9.51 12.35 17.77
C ASN A 134 8.43 11.24 17.90
N VAL A 135 8.44 10.43 18.96
CA VAL A 135 7.40 9.43 19.26
C VAL A 135 6.87 9.66 20.66
N THR A 136 5.59 9.98 20.77
CA THR A 136 4.97 10.32 22.06
C THR A 136 4.93 9.12 23.01
N MET A 137 4.95 9.38 24.32
CA MET A 137 4.87 8.32 25.34
C MET A 137 3.63 7.42 25.17
N ILE A 138 2.47 8.02 24.87
CA ILE A 138 1.21 7.29 24.60
C ILE A 138 1.39 6.33 23.42
N THR A 139 2.07 6.78 22.36
CA THR A 139 2.36 5.98 21.18
C THR A 139 3.27 4.79 21.51
N GLN A 140 4.33 5.02 22.30
CA GLN A 140 5.23 3.95 22.73
C GLN A 140 4.47 2.89 23.55
N CYS A 141 3.64 3.31 24.51
CA CYS A 141 2.80 2.39 25.29
C CYS A 141 1.86 1.56 24.41
N ALA A 142 1.17 2.20 23.45
CA ALA A 142 0.25 1.52 22.55
C ALA A 142 0.96 0.53 21.63
N VAL A 143 2.12 0.89 21.08
CA VAL A 143 2.95 0.00 20.26
C VAL A 143 3.41 -1.21 21.07
N LEU A 144 3.93 -1.01 22.29
CA LEU A 144 4.35 -2.11 23.16
C LEU A 144 3.19 -3.03 23.52
N ALA A 145 1.99 -2.48 23.76
CA ALA A 145 0.79 -3.29 24.00
C ALA A 145 0.39 -4.10 22.76
N ALA A 146 0.42 -3.48 21.57
CA ALA A 146 0.10 -4.15 20.31
C ALA A 146 1.09 -5.26 19.95
N LEU A 147 2.38 -5.10 20.26
CA LEU A 147 3.41 -6.12 20.06
C LEU A 147 3.24 -7.32 21.01
N LYS A 148 2.75 -7.12 22.24
CA LYS A 148 2.48 -8.23 23.17
C LYS A 148 1.35 -9.14 22.69
N ASP A 149 0.33 -8.57 22.02
CA ASP A 149 -0.81 -9.30 21.47
C ASP A 149 -0.72 -9.51 19.94
N GLU A 150 0.48 -9.38 19.38
CA GLU A 150 0.72 -9.29 17.93
C GLU A 150 0.05 -10.44 17.16
N LYS A 151 0.27 -11.69 17.61
CA LYS A 151 -0.25 -12.87 16.92
C LYS A 151 -1.78 -12.87 16.84
N ALA A 152 -2.45 -12.55 17.95
CA ALA A 152 -3.91 -12.54 17.99
C ALA A 152 -4.47 -11.37 17.17
N GLN A 153 -3.88 -10.17 17.30
CA GLN A 153 -4.25 -8.99 16.54
C GLN A 153 -4.12 -9.20 15.03
N ILE A 154 -2.96 -9.70 14.57
CA ILE A 154 -2.71 -9.97 13.15
C ILE A 154 -3.69 -11.02 12.62
N SER A 155 -3.84 -12.15 13.31
CA SER A 155 -4.75 -13.23 12.90
C SER A 155 -6.20 -12.74 12.78
N LYS A 156 -6.67 -11.97 13.77
CA LYS A 156 -8.01 -11.37 13.78
C LYS A 156 -8.18 -10.39 12.61
N ALA A 157 -7.23 -9.50 12.40
CA ALA A 157 -7.30 -8.49 11.34
C ALA A 157 -7.29 -9.11 9.95
N ILE A 158 -6.41 -10.09 9.69
CA ILE A 158 -6.39 -10.86 8.43
C ILE A 158 -7.73 -11.54 8.21
N LYS A 159 -8.27 -12.24 9.21
CA LYS A 159 -9.57 -12.94 9.08
C LYS A 159 -10.71 -11.99 8.71
N VAL A 160 -10.75 -10.80 9.32
CA VAL A 160 -11.76 -9.77 9.00
C VAL A 160 -11.58 -9.25 7.58
N VAL A 161 -10.35 -8.92 7.19
CA VAL A 161 -10.06 -8.35 5.87
C VAL A 161 -10.26 -9.38 4.76
N GLU A 162 -9.80 -10.62 4.90
CA GLU A 162 -10.01 -11.66 3.88
C GLU A 162 -11.49 -12.00 3.70
N LYS A 163 -12.25 -12.10 4.80
CA LYS A 163 -13.71 -12.29 4.72
C LYS A 163 -14.39 -11.11 4.04
N GLY A 164 -13.97 -9.88 4.36
CA GLY A 164 -14.49 -8.66 3.75
C GLY A 164 -14.16 -8.55 2.26
N LYS A 165 -12.91 -8.86 1.87
CA LYS A 165 -12.48 -8.90 0.46
C LYS A 165 -13.30 -9.91 -0.33
N LYS A 166 -13.45 -11.13 0.18
CA LYS A 166 -14.29 -12.17 -0.46
C LYS A 166 -15.72 -11.67 -0.73
N TYR A 167 -16.37 -11.11 0.29
CA TYR A 167 -17.72 -10.55 0.14
C TYR A 167 -17.76 -9.42 -0.90
N LEU A 168 -16.80 -8.49 -0.85
CA LEU A 168 -16.75 -7.37 -1.79
C LEU A 168 -16.51 -7.84 -3.22
N TYR A 169 -15.61 -8.81 -3.45
CA TYR A 169 -15.38 -9.39 -4.77
C TYR A 169 -16.65 -10.02 -5.34
N GLU A 170 -17.32 -10.87 -4.56
CA GLU A 170 -18.58 -11.51 -4.97
C GLU A 170 -19.68 -10.49 -5.33
N GLU A 171 -19.80 -9.40 -4.56
CA GLU A 171 -20.80 -8.36 -4.85
C GLU A 171 -20.41 -7.46 -6.03
N LEU A 172 -19.11 -7.18 -6.22
CA LEU A 172 -18.62 -6.44 -7.38
C LEU A 172 -18.79 -7.24 -8.67
N ASP A 173 -18.58 -8.56 -8.62
CA ASP A 173 -18.84 -9.47 -9.74
C ASP A 173 -20.34 -9.45 -10.13
N LYS A 174 -21.25 -9.48 -9.14
CA LYS A 174 -22.70 -9.35 -9.38
C LYS A 174 -23.10 -8.00 -9.97
N LEU A 175 -22.31 -6.95 -9.74
CA LEU A 175 -22.50 -5.62 -10.32
C LEU A 175 -21.84 -5.48 -11.70
N GLY A 176 -21.13 -6.51 -12.18
CA GLY A 176 -20.39 -6.46 -13.45
C GLY A 176 -19.19 -5.52 -13.44
N LEU A 177 -18.68 -5.14 -12.26
CA LEU A 177 -17.55 -4.24 -12.12
C LEU A 177 -16.22 -5.02 -12.12
N LYS A 178 -15.22 -4.49 -12.83
CA LYS A 178 -13.86 -5.01 -12.75
C LYS A 178 -13.15 -4.44 -11.52
N TYR A 179 -12.25 -5.20 -10.93
CA TYR A 179 -11.43 -4.77 -9.80
C TYR A 179 -10.05 -5.42 -9.83
N ILE A 180 -9.12 -4.87 -9.06
CA ILE A 180 -7.79 -5.45 -8.87
C ILE A 180 -7.77 -6.26 -7.58
N VAL A 181 -7.32 -7.50 -7.67
CA VAL A 181 -7.13 -8.38 -6.51
C VAL A 181 -6.01 -7.79 -5.64
N SER A 182 -6.31 -7.60 -4.36
CA SER A 182 -5.45 -6.88 -3.43
C SER A 182 -4.82 -7.79 -2.38
N ALA A 183 -3.52 -7.62 -2.17
CA ALA A 183 -2.75 -8.13 -1.05
C ALA A 183 -2.78 -7.19 0.18
N GLY A 184 -3.46 -6.04 0.08
CA GLY A 184 -3.65 -5.09 1.17
C GLY A 184 -5.04 -5.18 1.83
N ASN A 185 -5.43 -4.10 2.51
CA ASN A 185 -6.73 -3.95 3.19
C ASN A 185 -7.73 -3.06 2.43
N PHE A 186 -7.57 -2.93 1.12
CA PHE A 186 -8.42 -2.12 0.25
C PHE A 186 -8.51 -2.76 -1.12
N ILE A 187 -9.50 -2.37 -1.94
CA ILE A 187 -9.71 -2.85 -3.30
C ILE A 187 -9.76 -1.65 -4.24
N LEU A 188 -9.10 -1.78 -5.39
CA LEU A 188 -9.19 -0.82 -6.49
C LEU A 188 -10.27 -1.29 -7.46
N VAL A 189 -11.35 -0.52 -7.61
CA VAL A 189 -12.56 -0.87 -8.35
C VAL A 189 -12.68 0.03 -9.58
N ASN A 190 -12.79 -0.58 -10.76
CA ASN A 190 -13.06 0.12 -12.01
C ASN A 190 -14.57 0.36 -12.14
N VAL A 191 -14.97 1.64 -12.23
CA VAL A 191 -16.36 2.08 -12.35
C VAL A 191 -16.71 2.57 -13.76
N SER A 192 -15.90 2.25 -14.76
CA SER A 192 -16.13 2.53 -16.18
C SER A 192 -17.50 1.98 -16.64
N PRO A 193 -18.26 2.69 -17.50
CA PRO A 193 -17.91 3.95 -18.19
C PRO A 193 -18.02 5.21 -17.30
N GLY A 194 -18.23 5.07 -15.99
CA GLY A 194 -18.21 6.19 -15.06
C GLY A 194 -16.83 6.71 -14.69
N LYS A 195 -16.81 7.93 -14.16
CA LYS A 195 -15.62 8.51 -13.56
C LYS A 195 -15.61 8.23 -12.06
N GLY A 196 -14.43 7.86 -11.54
CA GLY A 196 -14.21 7.58 -10.12
C GLY A 196 -14.61 8.75 -9.23
N LYS A 197 -14.28 9.98 -9.65
CA LYS A 197 -14.65 11.23 -8.96
C LYS A 197 -16.17 11.42 -8.82
N GLU A 198 -16.93 11.12 -9.87
CA GLU A 198 -18.40 11.22 -9.84
C GLU A 198 -19.01 10.20 -8.89
N ILE A 199 -18.57 8.95 -8.97
CA ILE A 199 -19.04 7.87 -8.08
C ILE A 199 -18.66 8.19 -6.63
N PHE A 200 -17.46 8.69 -6.40
CA PHE A 200 -17.03 9.17 -5.07
C PHE A 200 -18.00 10.21 -4.51
N PHE A 201 -18.35 11.26 -5.26
CA PHE A 201 -19.30 12.28 -4.77
C PHE A 201 -20.70 11.71 -4.53
N LYS A 202 -21.18 10.79 -5.38
CA LYS A 202 -22.47 10.12 -5.17
C LYS A 202 -22.48 9.23 -3.93
N LEU A 203 -21.38 8.52 -3.65
CA LEU A 203 -21.21 7.74 -2.42
C LEU A 203 -21.15 8.66 -1.19
N LEU A 204 -20.40 9.78 -1.28
CA LEU A 204 -20.26 10.75 -0.20
C LEU A 204 -21.61 11.33 0.23
N LYS A 205 -22.50 11.64 -0.72
CA LYS A 205 -23.88 12.09 -0.44
C LYS A 205 -24.73 11.05 0.29
N GLN A 206 -24.33 9.77 0.24
CA GLN A 206 -24.98 8.68 0.97
C GLN A 206 -24.27 8.33 2.29
N GLY A 207 -23.29 9.14 2.72
CA GLY A 207 -22.51 8.90 3.93
C GLY A 207 -21.41 7.84 3.78
N VAL A 208 -21.05 7.47 2.56
CA VAL A 208 -20.01 6.46 2.27
C VAL A 208 -18.79 7.13 1.66
N ILE A 209 -17.65 7.06 2.35
CA ILE A 209 -16.41 7.70 1.89
C ILE A 209 -15.48 6.64 1.27
N ALA A 210 -15.43 6.61 -0.07
CA ALA A 210 -14.37 5.96 -0.83
C ALA A 210 -13.28 6.99 -1.19
N ARG A 211 -12.25 6.61 -1.95
CA ARG A 211 -11.29 7.56 -2.52
C ARG A 211 -11.35 7.51 -4.05
N ALA A 212 -11.51 8.66 -4.70
CA ALA A 212 -11.33 8.77 -6.15
C ALA A 212 -9.84 8.73 -6.51
N MET A 213 -9.48 8.12 -7.64
CA MET A 213 -8.09 7.84 -8.01
C MET A 213 -7.54 8.74 -9.12
N ASP A 214 -8.18 9.89 -9.38
CA ASP A 214 -7.74 10.86 -10.39
C ASP A 214 -6.30 11.37 -10.13
N GLU A 215 -5.93 11.56 -8.86
CA GLU A 215 -4.58 11.94 -8.44
C GLU A 215 -3.50 10.89 -8.78
N TYR A 216 -3.92 9.67 -9.11
CA TYR A 216 -3.07 8.54 -9.48
C TYR A 216 -3.21 8.19 -10.97
N GLU A 217 -3.71 9.10 -11.80
CA GLU A 217 -3.92 8.90 -13.24
C GLU A 217 -4.87 7.73 -13.57
N LEU A 218 -5.78 7.41 -12.64
CA LEU A 218 -6.76 6.33 -12.74
C LEU A 218 -8.20 6.91 -12.64
N PRO A 219 -8.63 7.73 -13.62
CA PRO A 219 -9.87 8.51 -13.52
C PRO A 219 -11.15 7.66 -13.53
N GLU A 220 -11.06 6.39 -13.93
CA GLU A 220 -12.18 5.44 -13.93
C GLU A 220 -12.22 4.58 -12.67
N PHE A 221 -11.36 4.83 -11.69
CA PHE A 221 -11.24 3.98 -10.51
C PHE A 221 -11.63 4.71 -9.22
N ILE A 222 -12.21 3.94 -8.31
CA ILE A 222 -12.28 4.26 -6.89
C ILE A 222 -11.49 3.24 -6.09
N ARG A 223 -10.93 3.65 -4.95
CA ARG A 223 -10.33 2.75 -3.97
C ARG A 223 -11.21 2.70 -2.74
N VAL A 224 -11.58 1.49 -2.33
CA VAL A 224 -12.42 1.24 -1.15
C VAL A 224 -11.62 0.45 -0.11
N THR A 225 -11.55 0.95 1.11
CA THR A 225 -10.96 0.20 2.23
C THR A 225 -11.94 -0.88 2.68
N VAL A 226 -11.44 -2.08 2.96
CA VAL A 226 -12.26 -3.17 3.49
C VAL A 226 -12.62 -2.84 4.94
N GLY A 227 -13.89 -2.57 5.19
CA GLY A 227 -14.42 -2.28 6.51
C GLY A 227 -14.98 -3.52 7.23
N LYS A 228 -15.75 -3.28 8.28
CA LYS A 228 -16.57 -4.31 8.94
C LYS A 228 -17.63 -4.84 7.97
N SER A 229 -18.18 -6.01 8.27
CA SER A 229 -19.26 -6.64 7.49
C SER A 229 -20.40 -5.67 7.15
N GLU A 230 -20.91 -4.94 8.14
CA GLU A 230 -22.03 -4.01 7.92
C GLU A 230 -21.64 -2.79 7.09
N GLU A 231 -20.42 -2.28 7.25
CA GLU A 231 -19.88 -1.17 6.45
C GLU A 231 -19.71 -1.58 4.99
N ASN A 232 -19.22 -2.80 4.73
CA ASN A 232 -19.09 -3.34 3.37
C ASN A 232 -20.46 -3.50 2.69
N LYS A 233 -21.48 -3.98 3.42
CA LYS A 233 -22.87 -4.06 2.91
C LYS A 233 -23.45 -2.68 2.60
N ILE A 234 -23.22 -1.70 3.49
CA ILE A 234 -23.64 -0.30 3.26
C ILE A 234 -22.97 0.24 2.00
N PHE A 235 -21.67 0.00 1.82
CA PHE A 235 -20.95 0.40 0.61
C PHE A 235 -21.56 -0.20 -0.65
N ILE A 236 -21.76 -1.52 -0.71
CA ILE A 236 -22.33 -2.19 -1.88
C ILE A 236 -23.74 -1.67 -2.19
N LYS A 237 -24.58 -1.47 -1.17
CA LYS A 237 -25.92 -0.89 -1.34
C LYS A 237 -25.86 0.52 -1.92
N ALA A 238 -24.96 1.36 -1.42
CA ALA A 238 -24.78 2.73 -1.91
C ALA A 238 -24.22 2.75 -3.34
N LEU A 239 -23.25 1.88 -3.63
CA LEU A 239 -22.63 1.74 -4.95
C LEU A 239 -23.66 1.33 -6.01
N ARG A 240 -24.50 0.33 -5.71
CA ARG A 240 -25.58 -0.09 -6.60
C ARG A 240 -26.49 1.07 -6.99
N LYS A 241 -26.94 1.88 -6.02
CA LYS A 241 -27.74 3.10 -6.27
C LYS A 241 -27.00 4.13 -7.14
N CYS A 242 -25.70 4.31 -6.92
CA CYS A 242 -24.88 5.24 -7.71
C CYS A 242 -24.82 4.86 -9.20
N LEU A 243 -24.81 3.55 -9.49
CA LEU A 243 -24.75 2.98 -10.83
C LEU A 243 -26.11 3.01 -11.53
N GLU A 244 -27.19 2.71 -10.81
CA GLU A 244 -28.57 2.70 -11.34
C GLU A 244 -29.05 4.10 -11.77
N ALA A 245 -28.63 5.15 -11.05
CA ALA A 245 -28.93 6.56 -11.38
C ALA A 245 -28.26 7.07 -12.68
N LYS A 246 -27.80 6.16 -13.56
CA LYS A 246 -27.36 6.44 -14.93
C LYS A 246 -28.33 5.93 -16.00
N LEU A 247 -29.32 5.12 -15.61
CA LEU A 247 -30.29 4.49 -16.52
C LEU A 247 -31.64 5.24 -16.57
N SER A 248 -31.71 6.42 -15.94
CA SER A 248 -32.84 7.35 -15.96
C SER A 248 -32.39 8.73 -16.43
#